data_AF-E9IVM1-F1
#
_entry.id   AF-E9IVM1-F1
#
_cell.length_a   1.000
_cell.length_b   1.000
_cell.length_c   1.000
_cell.angle_alpha   90.00
_cell.angle_beta   90.00
_cell.angle_gamma   90.00
#
_symmetry.space_group_name_H-M   'P 1'
#
loop_
_entity.id
_entity.type
_entity.pdbx_description
1 polymer ?
#
loop_
_entity_poly.entity_id
_entity_poly.type
_entity_poly.pdbx_seq_one_letter_code
_entity_poly.pdbx_strand_id
1 'polypeptide(L)'
;MLEEEMLEPSVNQTPKDSSVPESRDILDKITKRFVITRYNNINQNASLWITTFEAECERFKLPIGRRVEALRLFLDDTAADWYSSLLINNSVESE
;
A
#
# COMPACT_ATOMS: atom_id res chain seq x y z
N MET A 1 0.54 -41.28 49.52
CA MET A 1 1.62 -41.94 48.76
C MET A 1 1.31 -41.65 47.31
N LEU A 2 2.02 -40.65 46.75
CA LEU A 2 2.06 -40.18 45.35
C LEU A 2 0.73 -39.57 44.84
N GLU A 3 0.49 -38.25 44.95
CA GLU A 3 1.04 -37.15 44.14
C GLU A 3 0.95 -37.42 42.62
N GLU A 4 -0.20 -37.10 42.03
CA GLU A 4 -0.28 -36.69 40.63
C GLU A 4 -0.67 -35.22 40.58
N GLU A 5 0.38 -34.40 40.61
CA GLU A 5 0.41 -33.04 40.08
C GLU A 5 0.16 -33.11 38.56
N MET A 6 -0.61 -32.17 37.99
CA MET A 6 -0.15 -31.27 36.91
C MET A 6 -1.32 -30.55 36.20
N LEU A 7 -1.44 -29.27 36.57
CA LEU A 7 -1.69 -28.07 35.75
C LEU A 7 -2.84 -28.01 34.73
N GLU A 8 -3.87 -27.26 35.17
CA GLU A 8 -4.63 -26.15 34.57
C GLU A 8 -4.54 -25.74 33.07
N PRO A 9 -5.63 -25.14 32.53
CA PRO A 9 -5.89 -25.01 31.10
C PRO A 9 -5.01 -23.97 30.41
N SER A 10 -4.47 -24.33 29.24
CA SER A 10 -3.65 -23.44 28.41
C SER A 10 -4.46 -22.26 27.87
N VAL A 11 -4.32 -21.12 28.56
CA VAL A 11 -4.46 -19.77 28.02
C VAL A 11 -3.34 -19.57 27.00
N ASN A 12 -3.68 -19.32 25.74
CA ASN A 12 -2.77 -18.72 24.78
C ASN A 12 -3.33 -17.37 24.34
N GLN A 13 -2.83 -16.30 24.97
CA GLN A 13 -2.76 -14.97 24.37
C GLN A 13 -1.30 -14.71 23.94
N THR A 14 -1.11 -14.63 22.61
CA THR A 14 -0.27 -13.71 21.79
C THR A 14 1.06 -13.16 22.34
N PRO A 15 2.13 -12.98 21.51
CA PRO A 15 2.03 -12.21 20.25
C PRO A 15 2.94 -12.68 19.10
N LYS A 16 2.41 -12.74 17.86
CA LYS A 16 3.21 -12.88 16.64
C LYS A 16 2.73 -11.93 15.55
N ASP A 17 3.47 -10.83 15.47
CA ASP A 17 4.07 -10.26 14.25
C ASP A 17 3.16 -9.90 13.05
N SER A 18 2.99 -8.59 12.85
CA SER A 18 2.93 -7.90 11.55
C SER A 18 2.12 -8.55 10.41
N SER A 19 0.81 -8.37 10.43
CA SER A 19 -0.12 -8.74 9.35
C SER A 19 -0.20 -7.71 8.20
N VAL A 20 0.94 -7.34 7.59
CA VAL A 20 0.99 -6.44 6.41
C VAL A 20 1.51 -7.06 5.07
N PRO A 21 1.85 -8.36 4.89
CA PRO A 21 2.35 -8.83 3.58
C PRO A 21 1.27 -8.97 2.50
N GLU A 22 0.13 -9.58 2.84
CA GLU A 22 -0.81 -10.11 1.84
C GLU A 22 -1.45 -9.00 0.99
N SER A 23 -1.70 -7.85 1.61
CA SER A 23 -2.31 -6.69 0.97
C SER A 23 -1.39 -5.99 -0.05
N ARG A 24 -0.10 -5.87 0.25
CA ARG A 24 0.86 -5.19 -0.64
C ARG A 24 1.20 -6.07 -1.85
N ASP A 25 1.29 -7.38 -1.65
CA ASP A 25 1.50 -8.34 -2.73
C ASP A 25 0.34 -8.39 -3.72
N ILE A 26 -0.90 -8.25 -3.24
CA ILE A 26 -2.08 -8.17 -4.11
C ILE A 26 -2.04 -6.89 -4.95
N LEU A 27 -1.65 -5.77 -4.34
CA LEU A 27 -1.56 -4.49 -5.04
C LEU A 27 -0.53 -4.54 -6.17
N ASP A 28 0.68 -5.03 -5.90
CA ASP A 28 1.75 -5.17 -6.89
C ASP A 28 1.36 -6.11 -8.05
N LYS A 29 0.63 -7.19 -7.77
CA LYS A 29 0.09 -8.09 -8.80
C LYS A 29 -0.95 -7.40 -9.69
N ILE A 30 -1.80 -6.55 -9.12
CA ILE A 30 -2.83 -5.82 -9.87
C ILE A 30 -2.20 -4.72 -10.72
N THR A 31 -1.29 -3.92 -10.14
CA THR A 31 -0.65 -2.79 -10.83
C THR A 31 0.23 -3.23 -11.98
N LYS A 32 0.87 -4.41 -11.91
CA LYS A 32 1.58 -5.03 -13.05
C LYS A 32 0.70 -5.30 -14.28
N ARG A 33 -0.62 -5.32 -14.12
CA ARG A 33 -1.59 -5.51 -15.22
C ARG A 33 -2.15 -4.19 -15.75
N PHE A 34 -1.73 -3.05 -15.19
CA PHE A 34 -2.12 -1.75 -15.71
C PHE A 34 -1.42 -1.51 -17.05
N VAL A 35 -2.15 -0.92 -18.00
CA VAL A 35 -1.61 -0.52 -19.30
C VAL A 35 -1.31 0.97 -19.26
N ILE A 36 -0.37 1.34 -18.39
CA ILE A 36 0.09 2.72 -18.22
C ILE A 36 1.59 2.73 -17.91
N THR A 37 2.32 3.70 -18.46
CA THR A 37 3.74 3.92 -18.16
C THR A 37 3.92 4.72 -16.89
N ARG A 38 5.09 4.63 -16.26
CA ARG A 38 5.45 5.51 -15.14
C ARG A 38 5.45 6.97 -15.55
N TYR A 39 5.03 7.83 -14.64
CA TYR A 39 5.06 9.28 -14.79
C TYR A 39 6.47 9.80 -14.55
N ASN A 40 7.03 10.45 -15.57
CA ASN A 40 8.40 10.93 -15.57
C ASN A 40 8.56 12.46 -15.74
N ASN A 41 7.48 13.23 -15.67
CA ASN A 41 7.45 14.71 -15.79
C ASN A 41 7.93 15.29 -17.14
N ILE A 42 8.71 14.57 -17.95
CA ILE A 42 9.43 15.13 -19.10
C ILE A 42 8.56 15.19 -20.36
N ASN A 43 7.80 14.12 -20.67
CA ASN A 43 7.09 13.99 -21.95
C ASN A 43 5.62 13.61 -21.80
N GLN A 44 5.04 13.77 -20.61
CA GLN A 44 3.68 13.31 -20.32
C GLN A 44 2.83 14.45 -19.77
N ASN A 45 1.66 14.66 -20.37
CA ASN A 45 0.66 15.57 -19.84
C ASN A 45 0.12 14.97 -18.53
N ALA A 46 0.37 15.66 -17.41
CA ALA A 46 -0.01 15.19 -16.06
C ALA A 46 -1.52 14.90 -15.94
N SER A 47 -2.37 15.78 -16.49
CA SER A 47 -3.82 15.64 -16.44
C SER A 47 -4.31 14.41 -17.23
N LEU A 48 -3.74 14.18 -18.42
CA LEU A 48 -4.06 13.00 -19.21
C LEU A 48 -3.56 11.72 -18.52
N TRP A 49 -2.36 11.76 -17.97
CA TRP A 49 -1.74 10.64 -17.29
C TRP A 49 -2.54 10.23 -16.05
N ILE A 50 -2.91 11.20 -15.19
CA ILE A 50 -3.69 10.90 -13.97
C ILE A 50 -5.09 10.37 -14.32
N THR A 51 -5.74 10.92 -15.36
CA THR A 51 -7.02 10.41 -15.86
C THR A 51 -6.90 8.96 -16.33
N THR A 52 -5.81 8.63 -17.03
CA THR A 52 -5.53 7.26 -17.49
C THR A 52 -5.28 6.32 -16.31
N PHE A 53 -4.54 6.78 -15.30
CA PHE A 53 -4.29 6.02 -14.07
C PHE A 53 -5.59 5.74 -13.30
N GLU A 54 -6.45 6.75 -13.13
CA GLU A 54 -7.75 6.61 -12.46
C GLU A 54 -8.67 5.64 -13.20
N ALA A 55 -8.70 5.70 -14.54
CA ALA A 55 -9.47 4.75 -15.36
C ALA A 55 -8.98 3.30 -15.15
N GLU A 56 -7.67 3.06 -15.04
CA GLU A 56 -7.14 1.73 -14.71
C GLU A 56 -7.51 1.31 -13.28
N CYS A 57 -7.45 2.23 -12.30
CA CYS A 57 -7.94 1.95 -10.95
C CYS A 57 -9.41 1.52 -10.95
N GLU A 58 -10.26 2.17 -11.75
CA GLU A 58 -11.67 1.79 -11.90
C GLU A 58 -11.85 0.44 -12.60
N ARG A 59 -11.07 0.18 -13.66
CA ARG A 59 -11.07 -1.09 -14.40
C ARG A 59 -10.82 -2.29 -13.48
N PHE A 60 -9.90 -2.14 -12.52
CA PHE A 60 -9.57 -3.16 -11.53
C PHE A 60 -10.35 -3.03 -10.21
N LYS A 61 -11.33 -2.13 -10.13
CA LYS A 61 -12.16 -1.88 -8.94
C LYS A 61 -11.34 -1.58 -7.69
N LEU A 62 -10.26 -0.80 -7.86
CA LEU A 62 -9.36 -0.46 -6.78
C LEU A 62 -10.02 0.58 -5.84
N PRO A 63 -10.15 0.29 -4.53
CA PRO A 63 -10.74 1.22 -3.58
C PRO A 63 -9.90 2.49 -3.45
N ILE A 64 -10.54 3.64 -3.18
CA ILE A 64 -9.88 4.95 -3.12
C ILE A 64 -8.63 4.95 -2.22
N GLY A 65 -8.72 4.35 -1.03
CA GLY A 65 -7.56 4.25 -0.11
C GLY A 65 -6.36 3.49 -0.70
N ARG A 66 -6.61 2.52 -1.60
CA ARG A 66 -5.55 1.77 -2.29
C ARG A 66 -5.03 2.46 -3.54
N ARG A 67 -5.77 3.41 -4.12
CA ARG A 67 -5.33 4.18 -5.30
C ARG A 67 -4.10 5.01 -4.99
N VAL A 68 -4.07 5.59 -3.79
CA VAL A 68 -2.94 6.39 -3.29
C VAL A 68 -1.69 5.52 -3.10
N GLU A 69 -1.83 4.32 -2.54
CA GLU A 69 -0.73 3.34 -2.46
C GLU A 69 -0.25 2.89 -3.84
N ALA A 70 -1.18 2.63 -4.77
CA ALA A 70 -0.85 2.23 -6.14
C ALA A 70 -0.14 3.34 -6.91
N LEU A 71 -0.54 4.59 -6.71
CA LEU A 71 0.01 5.75 -7.41
C LEU A 71 1.53 5.81 -7.26
N ARG A 72 2.05 5.56 -6.06
CA ARG A 72 3.48 5.51 -5.78
C ARG A 72 4.25 4.54 -6.69
N LEU A 73 3.64 3.41 -7.08
CA LEU A 73 4.29 2.41 -7.93
C LEU A 73 4.49 2.90 -9.38
N PHE A 74 3.80 3.96 -9.77
CA PHE A 74 3.85 4.52 -11.12
C PHE A 74 4.54 5.88 -11.20
N LEU A 75 5.19 6.35 -10.14
CA LEU A 75 6.01 7.56 -10.16
C LEU A 75 7.48 7.19 -10.35
N ASP A 76 8.20 7.92 -11.20
CA ASP A 76 9.67 7.84 -11.25
C ASP A 76 10.29 8.55 -10.03
N ASP A 77 11.58 8.31 -9.78
CA ASP A 77 12.28 8.65 -8.53
C ASP A 77 12.01 10.08 -8.03
N THR A 78 12.10 11.09 -8.90
CA THR A 78 11.85 12.49 -8.51
C THR A 78 10.39 12.75 -8.10
N ALA A 79 9.43 12.11 -8.77
CA ALA A 79 8.01 12.24 -8.43
C ALA A 79 7.66 11.42 -7.17
N ALA A 80 8.33 10.28 -6.97
CA ALA A 80 8.21 9.46 -5.76
C ALA A 80 8.78 10.17 -4.53
N ASP A 81 9.88 10.92 -4.69
CA ASP A 81 10.48 11.75 -3.64
C ASP A 81 9.53 12.89 -3.24
N TRP A 82 8.98 13.63 -4.21
CA TRP A 82 7.95 14.65 -3.96
C TRP A 82 6.75 14.09 -3.20
N TYR A 83 6.24 12.93 -3.64
CA TYR A 83 5.11 12.27 -2.99
C TYR A 83 5.45 11.88 -1.55
N SER A 84 6.66 11.37 -1.31
CA SER A 84 7.11 11.01 0.03
C SER A 84 7.23 12.24 0.95
N SER A 85 7.77 13.36 0.46
CA SER A 85 7.82 14.62 1.21
C SER A 85 6.43 15.18 1.52
N LEU A 86 5.47 15.05 0.60
CA LEU A 86 4.09 15.48 0.81
C LEU A 86 3.41 14.69 1.93
N LEU A 87 3.64 13.37 2.00
CA LEU A 87 3.09 12.54 3.09
C LEU A 87 3.68 12.92 4.45
N ILE A 88 4.97 13.25 4.51
CA ILE A 88 5.63 13.69 5.74
C ILE A 88 5.00 15.01 6.22
N ASN A 89 4.86 15.99 5.32
CA ASN A 89 4.35 17.32 5.69
C ASN A 89 2.88 17.28 6.15
N ASN A 90 2.01 16.51 5.47
CA ASN A 90 0.61 16.36 5.91
C ASN A 90 0.46 15.59 7.23
N SER A 91 1.44 14.75 7.60
CA SER A 91 1.43 14.07 8.90
C SER A 91 1.78 15.01 10.05
N VAL A 92 2.47 16.12 9.77
CA VAL A 92 2.93 17.10 10.77
C VAL A 92 1.89 18.20 11.03
N GLU A 93 0.95 18.44 10.10
CA GLU A 93 -0.14 19.44 10.25
C GLU A 93 -1.35 18.95 11.08
N SER A 94 -1.31 17.75 11.63
CA SER A 94 -2.42 17.17 12.43
C SER A 94 -2.23 17.27 13.96
N GLU A 95 -1.33 18.12 14.45
CA GLU A 95 -1.15 18.42 15.90
C GLU A 95 -1.87 19.70 16.35
#